data_AF-A0A6C0E3A0-F1
#
_entry.id   AF-A0A6C0E3A0-F1
#
_cell.length_a   1.000
_cell.length_b   1.000
_cell.length_c   1.000
_cell.angle_alpha   90.00
_cell.angle_beta   90.00
_cell.angle_gamma   90.00
#
_symmetry.space_group_name_H-M   'P 1'
#
loop_
_entity.id
_entity.type
_entity.pdbx_description
1 polymer ?
#
loop_
_entity_poly.entity_id
_entity_poly.type
_entity_poly.pdbx_seq_one_letter_code
_entity_poly.pdbx_strand_id
1 'polypeptide(L)'
;MKTENQEDCSQIKTMKYKNIISNSLHKETKSSNDLSNLDTFLENEKKHNIAEPWSKLDKTVKIKKMLLFAEQYKKENQLEESEYEHLLRFLKDCLDRKKLNRVKDVTYDKSTGFIKDIPGLFHNKVKNHFTIKNLEKHVSTLKSLAPKKTHGTVKNIMTDEKTKQDSDEED
;
A
#
# COMPACT_ATOMS: atom_id res chain seq x y z
N MET A 1 -72.61 -32.96 26.06
CA MET A 1 -71.52 -32.82 27.06
C MET A 1 -70.29 -33.53 26.52
N LYS A 2 -69.14 -32.84 26.58
CA LYS A 2 -67.76 -33.34 26.59
C LYS A 2 -67.22 -34.02 25.32
N THR A 3 -66.38 -33.28 24.58
CA THR A 3 -65.07 -33.74 24.06
C THR A 3 -64.31 -32.54 23.48
N GLU A 4 -63.84 -31.62 24.31
CA GLU A 4 -62.96 -30.51 23.86
C GLU A 4 -61.82 -30.22 24.84
N ASN A 5 -61.63 -31.06 25.87
CA ASN A 5 -60.69 -30.78 26.97
C ASN A 5 -59.60 -31.86 27.17
N GLN A 6 -59.50 -32.83 26.26
CA GLN A 6 -58.52 -33.93 26.38
C GLN A 6 -57.34 -33.77 25.43
N GLU A 7 -57.55 -33.22 24.23
CA GLU A 7 -56.50 -33.05 23.21
C GLU A 7 -55.51 -31.92 23.57
N ASP A 8 -55.99 -30.79 24.09
CA ASP A 8 -55.16 -29.67 24.54
C ASP A 8 -54.21 -30.05 25.71
N CYS A 9 -54.65 -30.95 26.58
CA CYS A 9 -53.83 -31.41 27.71
C CYS A 9 -52.64 -32.28 27.24
N SER A 10 -52.85 -33.11 26.21
CA SER A 10 -51.79 -33.91 25.56
C SER A 10 -50.82 -33.05 24.75
N GLN A 11 -51.31 -32.00 24.09
CA GLN A 11 -50.50 -31.05 23.33
C GLN A 11 -49.53 -30.28 24.26
N ILE A 12 -50.05 -29.76 25.38
CA ILE A 12 -49.28 -28.99 26.37
C ILE A 12 -48.22 -29.86 27.05
N LYS A 13 -48.54 -31.12 27.35
CA LYS A 13 -47.58 -32.06 27.97
C LYS A 13 -46.41 -32.37 27.03
N THR A 14 -46.69 -32.49 25.73
CA THR A 14 -45.68 -32.71 24.69
C THR A 14 -44.79 -31.48 24.46
N MET A 15 -45.36 -30.27 24.50
CA MET A 15 -44.60 -29.01 24.39
C MET A 15 -43.69 -28.75 25.61
N LYS A 16 -44.12 -29.12 26.83
CA LYS A 16 -43.29 -28.99 28.04
C LYS A 16 -42.04 -29.86 27.99
N TYR A 17 -42.15 -31.11 27.55
CA TYR A 17 -40.99 -32.01 27.43
C TYR A 17 -40.01 -31.61 26.33
N LYS A 18 -40.51 -31.06 25.21
CA LYS A 18 -39.66 -30.59 24.10
C LYS A 18 -38.78 -29.39 24.49
N ASN A 19 -39.23 -28.57 25.44
CA ASN A 19 -38.51 -27.38 25.93
C ASN A 19 -37.45 -27.71 27.01
N ILE A 20 -37.67 -28.78 27.79
CA ILE A 20 -36.73 -29.23 28.83
C ILE A 20 -35.46 -29.85 28.21
N ILE A 21 -35.59 -30.53 27.06
CA ILE A 21 -34.44 -31.12 26.35
C ILE A 21 -33.58 -30.03 25.68
N SER A 22 -34.17 -28.93 25.20
CA SER A 22 -33.42 -27.84 24.57
C SER A 22 -32.70 -26.90 25.56
N ASN A 23 -33.21 -26.74 26.79
CA ASN A 23 -32.55 -25.89 27.79
C ASN A 23 -31.51 -26.61 28.67
N SER A 24 -31.39 -27.93 28.60
CA SER A 24 -30.44 -28.69 29.43
C SER A 24 -29.00 -28.69 28.90
N LEU A 25 -28.71 -28.05 27.75
CA LEU A 25 -27.36 -28.03 27.15
C LEU A 25 -26.58 -26.72 27.35
N HIS A 26 -27.20 -25.66 27.86
CA HIS A 26 -26.45 -24.48 28.27
C HIS A 26 -25.99 -24.62 29.72
N LYS A 27 -25.02 -25.51 29.93
CA LYS A 27 -24.06 -25.28 31.00
C LYS A 27 -23.34 -23.98 30.64
N GLU A 28 -23.64 -22.90 31.35
CA GLU A 28 -22.75 -21.75 31.43
C GLU A 28 -21.45 -22.20 32.12
N THR A 29 -20.59 -22.90 31.39
CA THR A 29 -19.23 -23.19 31.82
C THR A 29 -18.42 -21.90 31.67
N LYS A 30 -18.38 -21.13 32.76
CA LYS A 30 -17.27 -20.27 33.18
C LYS A 30 -16.66 -19.43 32.05
N SER A 31 -17.25 -18.25 31.90
CA SER A 31 -16.84 -17.06 31.12
C SER A 31 -15.46 -16.47 31.52
N SER A 32 -14.42 -17.29 31.64
CA SER A 32 -13.03 -16.81 31.85
C SER A 32 -12.11 -17.18 30.68
N ASN A 33 -12.37 -18.29 29.99
CA ASN A 33 -11.59 -18.69 28.81
C ASN A 33 -11.94 -17.83 27.57
N ASP A 34 -13.19 -17.35 27.46
CA ASP A 34 -13.61 -16.51 26.33
C ASP A 34 -12.92 -15.14 26.32
N LEU A 35 -12.67 -14.54 27.49
CA LEU A 35 -11.93 -13.28 27.58
C LEU A 35 -10.46 -13.48 27.15
N SER A 36 -9.80 -14.56 27.59
CA SER A 36 -8.43 -14.85 27.17
C SER A 36 -8.31 -15.21 25.69
N ASN A 37 -9.33 -15.86 25.12
CA ASN A 37 -9.39 -16.17 23.69
C ASN A 37 -9.62 -14.90 22.87
N LEU A 38 -10.44 -13.97 23.36
CA LEU A 38 -10.67 -12.67 22.74
C LEU A 38 -9.40 -11.81 22.79
N ASP A 39 -8.71 -11.75 23.93
CA ASP A 39 -7.43 -11.04 24.03
C ASP A 39 -6.39 -11.65 23.09
N THR A 40 -6.30 -12.97 23.02
CA THR A 40 -5.38 -13.66 22.10
C THR A 40 -5.75 -13.39 20.63
N PHE A 41 -7.05 -13.34 20.31
CA PHE A 41 -7.52 -13.00 18.97
C PHE A 41 -7.17 -11.55 18.60
N LEU A 42 -7.41 -10.59 19.49
CA LEU A 42 -7.06 -9.18 19.30
C LEU A 42 -5.54 -8.99 19.17
N GLU A 43 -4.74 -9.70 19.97
CA GLU A 43 -3.28 -9.69 19.82
C GLU A 43 -2.84 -10.25 18.48
N ASN A 44 -3.47 -11.34 18.02
CA ASN A 44 -3.16 -11.96 16.75
C ASN A 44 -3.55 -11.07 15.57
N GLU A 45 -4.70 -10.38 15.63
CA GLU A 45 -5.07 -9.36 14.62
C GLU A 45 -4.10 -8.19 14.63
N LYS A 46 -3.71 -7.69 15.81
CA LYS A 46 -2.72 -6.61 15.94
C LYS A 46 -1.38 -7.03 15.33
N LYS A 47 -0.92 -8.26 15.60
CA LYS A 47 0.30 -8.84 15.02
C LYS A 47 0.16 -9.00 13.49
N HIS A 48 -1.00 -9.45 13.02
CA HIS A 48 -1.27 -9.61 11.59
C HIS A 48 -1.26 -8.28 10.85
N ASN A 49 -1.86 -7.24 11.43
CA ASN A 49 -1.89 -5.88 10.88
C ASN A 49 -0.48 -5.28 10.75
N ILE A 50 0.43 -5.61 11.68
CA ILE A 50 1.84 -5.18 11.61
C ILE A 50 2.62 -5.95 10.54
N ALA A 51 2.29 -7.23 10.31
CA ALA A 51 2.98 -8.09 9.36
C ALA A 51 2.52 -7.92 7.90
N GLU A 52 1.57 -7.02 7.63
CA GLU A 52 1.06 -6.81 6.29
C GLU A 52 2.13 -6.28 5.33
N PRO A 53 2.20 -6.80 4.10
CA PRO A 53 3.12 -6.29 3.10
C PRO A 53 2.72 -4.87 2.70
N TRP A 54 3.72 -4.04 2.36
CA TRP A 54 3.54 -2.63 1.96
C TRP A 54 2.41 -2.38 0.95
N SER A 55 2.22 -3.28 -0.01
CA SER A 55 1.17 -3.17 -1.02
C SER A 55 -0.26 -3.27 -0.46
N LYS A 56 -0.46 -3.97 0.66
CA LYS A 56 -1.75 -4.18 1.32
C LYS A 56 -2.08 -3.11 2.36
N LEU A 57 -1.10 -2.32 2.79
CA LEU A 57 -1.33 -1.26 3.78
C LEU A 57 -2.26 -0.17 3.24
N ASP A 58 -3.16 0.29 4.11
CA ASP A 58 -4.03 1.42 3.85
C ASP A 58 -3.26 2.72 3.63
N LYS A 59 -3.84 3.62 2.83
CA LYS A 59 -3.26 4.94 2.56
C LYS A 59 -2.93 5.70 3.86
N THR A 60 -3.82 5.63 4.86
CA THR A 60 -3.61 6.28 6.16
C THR A 60 -2.40 5.72 6.90
N VAL A 61 -2.22 4.40 6.90
CA VAL A 61 -1.06 3.75 7.52
C VAL A 61 0.21 4.11 6.77
N LYS A 62 0.19 4.07 5.43
CA LYS A 62 1.31 4.48 4.58
C LYS A 62 1.75 5.92 4.86
N ILE A 63 0.81 6.85 5.00
CA ILE A 63 1.11 8.26 5.33
C ILE A 63 1.79 8.35 6.70
N LYS A 64 1.28 7.66 7.73
CA LYS A 64 1.91 7.62 9.06
C LYS A 64 3.34 7.09 8.99
N LYS A 65 3.58 6.02 8.22
CA LYS A 65 4.93 5.47 8.05
C LYS A 65 5.85 6.43 7.26
N MET A 66 5.33 7.14 6.26
CA MET A 66 6.09 8.14 5.50
C MET A 66 6.49 9.35 6.36
N LEU A 67 5.64 9.77 7.31
CA LEU A 67 5.99 10.81 8.28
C LEU A 67 7.19 10.38 9.13
N LEU A 68 7.15 9.17 9.68
CA LEU A 68 8.25 8.61 10.48
C LEU A 68 9.55 8.49 9.66
N PHE A 69 9.44 8.05 8.41
CA PHE A 69 10.58 8.02 7.49
C PHE A 69 11.16 9.41 7.25
N ALA A 70 10.33 10.42 7.00
CA ALA A 70 10.79 11.79 6.78
C ALA A 70 11.50 12.37 8.01
N GLU A 71 11.03 12.07 9.21
CA GLU A 71 11.69 12.48 10.46
C GLU A 71 13.07 11.83 10.60
N GLN A 72 13.18 10.53 10.29
CA GLN A 72 14.45 9.82 10.30
C GLN A 72 15.40 10.39 9.22
N TYR A 73 14.89 10.63 8.01
CA TYR A 73 15.64 11.20 6.90
C TYR A 73 16.14 12.62 7.21
N LYS A 74 15.33 13.43 7.92
CA LYS A 74 15.73 14.77 8.43
C LYS A 74 16.91 14.66 9.40
N LYS A 75 16.88 13.69 10.33
CA LYS A 75 17.97 13.47 11.29
C LYS A 75 19.25 12.97 10.63
N GLU A 76 19.13 12.03 9.69
CA GLU A 76 20.28 11.44 8.98
C GLU A 76 20.98 12.44 8.05
N ASN A 77 20.20 13.28 7.33
CA ASN A 77 20.75 14.23 6.36
C ASN A 77 20.87 15.66 6.89
N GLN A 78 20.48 15.91 8.15
CA GLN A 78 20.46 17.24 8.78
C GLN A 78 19.76 18.30 7.92
N LEU A 79 18.57 17.96 7.40
CA LEU A 79 17.79 18.83 6.54
C LEU A 79 17.20 20.02 7.30
N GLU A 80 17.06 21.14 6.60
CA GLU A 80 16.34 22.30 7.12
C GLU A 80 14.83 22.00 7.27
N GLU A 81 14.15 22.75 8.14
CA GLU A 81 12.69 22.70 8.30
C GLU A 81 11.97 22.88 6.94
N SER A 82 12.47 23.80 6.11
CA SER A 82 11.92 24.10 4.79
C SER A 82 11.98 22.87 3.86
N GLU A 83 13.11 22.18 3.81
CA GLU A 83 13.32 20.99 2.99
C GLU A 83 12.50 19.80 3.50
N TYR A 84 12.35 19.68 4.82
CA TYR A 84 11.52 18.66 5.45
C TYR A 84 10.04 18.79 5.03
N GLU A 85 9.48 20.00 5.02
CA GLU A 85 8.11 20.23 4.55
C GLU A 85 7.94 19.87 3.07
N HIS A 86 8.92 20.22 2.24
CA HIS A 86 8.93 19.85 0.82
C HIS A 86 8.99 18.33 0.64
N LEU A 87 9.81 17.63 1.42
CA LEU A 87 9.88 16.17 1.43
C LEU A 87 8.53 15.57 1.81
N LEU A 88 7.90 16.04 2.90
CA LEU A 88 6.60 15.54 3.33
C LEU A 88 5.52 15.74 2.28
N ARG A 89 5.45 16.94 1.70
CA ARG A 89 4.49 17.23 0.63
C ARG A 89 4.74 16.35 -0.59
N PHE A 90 6.01 16.15 -0.95
CA PHE A 90 6.40 15.29 -2.07
C PHE A 90 6.03 13.82 -1.82
N LEU A 91 6.30 13.28 -0.64
CA LEU A 91 5.93 11.90 -0.29
C LEU A 91 4.42 11.68 -0.33
N LYS A 92 3.63 12.65 0.16
CA LYS A 92 2.17 12.63 0.07
C LYS A 92 1.70 12.63 -1.40
N ASP A 93 2.23 13.53 -2.23
CA ASP A 93 1.93 13.59 -3.66
C ASP A 93 2.30 12.26 -4.37
N CYS A 94 3.41 11.64 -3.99
CA CYS A 94 3.83 10.36 -4.55
C CYS A 94 2.91 9.19 -4.16
N LEU A 95 2.33 9.21 -2.96
CA LEU A 95 1.29 8.27 -2.56
C LEU A 95 -0.02 8.50 -3.33
N ASP A 96 -0.42 9.76 -3.51
CA ASP A 96 -1.62 10.14 -4.26
C ASP A 96 -1.53 9.74 -5.73
N ARG A 97 -0.36 9.94 -6.34
CA ARG A 97 -0.05 9.56 -7.73
C ARG A 97 0.25 8.07 -7.89
N LYS A 98 0.08 7.27 -6.83
CA LYS A 98 0.31 5.82 -6.78
C LYS A 98 1.74 5.39 -7.17
N LYS A 99 2.72 6.28 -7.09
CA LYS A 99 4.13 6.01 -7.45
C LYS A 99 4.88 5.15 -6.42
N LEU A 100 4.39 5.12 -5.18
CA LEU A 100 5.00 4.39 -4.07
C LEU A 100 4.11 3.25 -3.56
N ASN A 101 3.20 2.72 -4.39
CA ASN A 101 2.29 1.64 -3.97
C ASN A 101 2.87 0.24 -4.14
N ARG A 102 3.88 0.06 -4.99
CA ARG A 102 4.46 -1.27 -5.24
C ARG A 102 5.54 -1.55 -4.21
N VAL A 103 5.72 -2.84 -3.90
CA VAL A 103 6.76 -3.29 -2.96
C VAL A 103 8.17 -2.98 -3.48
N LYS A 104 8.37 -2.89 -4.79
CA LYS A 104 9.66 -2.52 -5.40
C LYS A 104 10.02 -1.04 -5.25
N ASP A 105 9.03 -0.18 -5.02
CA ASP A 105 9.22 1.27 -4.94
C ASP A 105 9.56 1.70 -3.49
N VAL A 106 9.43 0.81 -2.49
CA VAL A 106 9.66 1.11 -1.07
C VAL A 106 10.30 -0.08 -0.36
N THR A 107 11.44 0.13 0.29
CA THR A 107 12.12 -0.87 1.13
C THR A 107 11.48 -0.91 2.51
N TYR A 108 10.39 -1.68 2.64
CA TYR A 108 9.63 -1.84 3.88
C TYR A 108 10.07 -3.08 4.67
N ASP A 109 10.32 -2.91 5.96
CA ASP A 109 10.59 -4.01 6.88
C ASP A 109 9.32 -4.40 7.65
N LYS A 110 8.83 -5.60 7.40
CA LYS A 110 7.61 -6.15 8.04
C LYS A 110 7.79 -6.47 9.52
N SER A 111 9.04 -6.72 9.95
CA SER A 111 9.33 -7.10 11.33
C SER A 111 9.33 -5.89 12.27
N THR A 112 9.91 -4.79 11.82
CA THR A 112 9.97 -3.53 12.57
C THR A 112 8.82 -2.60 12.24
N GLY A 113 8.18 -2.80 11.08
CA GLY A 113 7.09 -1.99 10.58
C GLY A 113 7.54 -0.59 10.11
N PHE A 114 8.83 -0.39 9.83
CA PHE A 114 9.39 0.88 9.36
C PHE A 114 9.84 0.80 7.90
N ILE A 115 9.85 1.96 7.24
CA ILE A 115 10.43 2.12 5.91
C ILE A 115 11.91 2.37 6.11
N LYS A 116 12.76 1.51 5.56
CA LYS A 116 14.22 1.66 5.64
C LYS A 116 14.72 2.65 4.60
N ASP A 117 14.22 2.53 3.37
CA ASP A 117 14.66 3.37 2.26
C ASP A 117 13.57 3.44 1.17
N ILE A 118 13.61 4.49 0.37
CA ILE A 118 12.80 4.67 -0.83
C ILE A 118 13.73 4.66 -2.04
N PRO A 119 13.85 3.52 -2.74
CA PRO A 119 14.70 3.41 -3.91
C PRO A 119 14.40 4.48 -4.95
N GLY A 120 15.43 5.19 -5.39
CA GLY A 120 15.31 6.24 -6.41
C GLY A 120 14.91 7.61 -5.86
N LEU A 121 14.68 7.77 -4.55
CA LEU A 121 14.56 9.08 -3.91
C LEU A 121 15.87 9.85 -4.11
N PHE A 122 15.78 10.99 -4.78
CA PHE A 122 16.90 11.86 -5.06
C PHE A 122 16.59 13.28 -4.62
N HIS A 123 17.46 13.84 -3.79
CA HIS A 123 17.37 15.20 -3.30
C HIS A 123 18.31 16.12 -4.09
N ASN A 124 17.76 17.12 -4.78
CA ASN A 124 18.54 18.18 -5.40
C ASN A 124 18.67 19.37 -4.46
N LYS A 125 19.81 19.44 -3.74
CA LYS A 125 20.15 20.51 -2.78
C LYS A 125 20.20 21.93 -3.38
N VAL A 126 20.41 22.05 -4.69
CA VAL A 126 20.51 23.38 -5.33
C VAL A 126 19.13 24.01 -5.53
N LYS A 127 18.11 23.17 -5.74
CA LYS A 127 16.74 23.60 -6.03
C LYS A 127 15.74 23.22 -4.92
N ASN A 128 16.23 22.66 -3.81
CA ASN A 128 15.44 22.05 -2.73
C ASN A 128 14.29 21.18 -3.26
N HIS A 129 14.60 20.36 -4.28
CA HIS A 129 13.61 19.59 -5.02
C HIS A 129 13.84 18.10 -4.87
N PHE A 130 12.79 17.39 -4.44
CA PHE A 130 12.77 15.95 -4.32
C PHE A 130 12.19 15.31 -5.57
N THR A 131 12.85 14.25 -6.04
CA THR A 131 12.42 13.49 -7.23
C THR A 131 12.56 12.00 -6.96
N ILE A 132 11.75 11.19 -7.64
CA ILE A 132 11.90 9.73 -7.66
C ILE A 132 12.33 9.34 -9.07
N LYS A 133 13.56 8.83 -9.20
CA LYS A 133 14.09 8.30 -10.47
C LYS A 133 13.64 6.85 -10.63
N ASN A 134 13.19 6.48 -11.82
CA ASN A 134 12.88 5.09 -12.12
C ASN A 134 14.21 4.31 -12.27
N LEU A 135 14.42 3.32 -11.41
CA LEU A 135 15.63 2.48 -11.44
C LEU A 135 15.55 1.38 -12.51
N GLU A 136 14.37 1.14 -13.09
CA GLU A 136 14.24 0.17 -14.19
C GLU A 136 14.92 0.70 -15.46
N LYS A 137 16.01 0.05 -15.84
CA LYS A 137 16.62 0.20 -17.15
C LYS A 137 15.68 -0.44 -18.18
N HIS A 138 14.79 0.35 -18.78
CA HIS A 138 14.04 -0.14 -19.93
C HIS A 138 15.04 -0.42 -21.05
N VAL A 139 15.27 -1.69 -21.37
CA VAL A 139 16.04 -2.05 -22.56
C VAL A 139 15.29 -1.46 -23.74
N SER A 140 15.90 -0.52 -24.46
CA SER A 140 15.22 0.09 -25.60
C SER A 140 15.02 -0.98 -26.65
N THR A 141 13.76 -1.29 -26.98
CA THR A 141 13.42 -2.23 -28.06
C THR A 141 13.92 -1.72 -29.41
N LEU A 142 14.28 -0.44 -29.52
CA LEU A 142 15.01 0.16 -30.65
C LEU A 142 16.30 -0.58 -31.01
N LYS A 143 17.02 -1.19 -30.05
CA LYS A 143 18.21 -2.02 -30.32
C LYS A 143 17.87 -3.39 -30.90
N SER A 144 16.67 -3.91 -30.64
CA SER A 144 16.16 -5.17 -31.20
C SER A 144 15.37 -4.97 -32.49
N LEU A 145 15.06 -3.72 -32.86
CA LEU A 145 14.44 -3.42 -34.14
C LEU A 145 15.45 -3.61 -35.27
N ALA A 146 14.96 -4.08 -36.42
CA ALA A 146 15.76 -4.17 -37.62
C ALA A 146 16.39 -2.80 -37.93
N PRO A 147 17.69 -2.76 -38.32
CA PRO A 147 18.35 -1.51 -38.69
C PRO A 147 17.51 -0.73 -39.70
N LYS A 148 17.30 0.56 -39.44
CA LYS A 148 16.55 1.42 -40.35
C LYS A 148 17.32 1.46 -41.67
N LYS A 149 16.76 0.84 -42.71
CA LYS A 149 17.31 0.93 -44.06
C LYS A 149 17.35 2.40 -44.45
N THR A 150 18.54 2.95 -44.69
CA THR A 150 18.78 4.35 -45.07
C THR A 150 18.20 4.70 -46.44
N HIS A 151 17.68 3.73 -47.18
CA HIS A 151 16.92 3.95 -48.40
C HIS A 151 15.45 4.21 -48.06
N GLY A 152 15.15 5.43 -47.64
CA GLY A 152 13.78 5.94 -47.62
C GLY A 152 13.21 5.95 -49.04
N THR A 153 11.95 5.56 -49.19
CA THR A 153 11.18 5.94 -50.38
C THR A 153 11.24 7.46 -50.52
N VAL A 154 11.43 7.93 -51.75
CA VAL A 154 11.80 9.29 -52.24
C VAL A 154 11.07 10.50 -51.61
N LYS A 155 10.10 10.30 -50.72
CA LYS A 155 9.27 11.36 -50.12
C LYS A 155 9.89 12.06 -48.90
N ASN A 156 11.01 11.58 -48.35
CA ASN A 156 11.55 12.10 -47.07
C ASN A 156 12.96 12.71 -47.16
N ILE A 157 13.51 12.92 -48.36
CA ILE A 157 14.88 13.42 -48.58
C ILE A 157 14.97 14.96 -48.49
N MET A 158 13.85 15.68 -48.56
CA MET A 158 13.87 17.14 -48.74
C MET A 158 13.96 18.00 -47.46
N THR A 159 14.04 17.43 -46.26
CA THR A 159 13.94 18.24 -45.01
C THR A 159 15.21 18.31 -44.15
N ASP A 160 16.31 17.65 -44.50
CA ASP A 160 17.48 17.54 -43.59
C ASP A 160 18.67 18.48 -43.90
N GLU A 161 18.60 19.36 -44.91
CA GLU A 161 19.74 20.22 -45.28
C GLU A 161 19.68 21.68 -44.80
N LYS A 162 18.78 22.06 -43.89
CA LYS A 162 18.68 23.46 -43.42
C LYS A 162 18.58 23.58 -41.89
N THR A 163 19.68 23.31 -41.17
CA THR A 163 20.05 24.01 -39.91
C THR A 163 21.37 23.47 -39.32
N LYS A 164 22.49 23.81 -39.96
CA LYS A 164 23.82 23.86 -39.32
C LYS A 164 24.63 24.99 -39.95
N GLN A 165 24.37 26.22 -39.50
CA GLN A 165 25.26 27.37 -39.63
C GLN A 165 25.02 28.24 -38.38
N ASP A 166 25.68 27.88 -37.29
CA ASP A 166 26.13 28.81 -36.23
C ASP A 166 27.63 28.99 -36.56
N SER A 167 28.05 30.19 -36.97
CA SER A 167 28.55 31.25 -36.10
C SER A 167 29.88 30.84 -35.45
N ASP A 168 30.99 31.31 -36.01
CA ASP A 168 32.29 31.52 -35.34
C ASP A 168 33.28 32.09 -36.37
N GLU A 169 33.50 33.41 -36.39
CA GLU A 169 34.80 34.10 -36.59
C GLU A 169 34.67 35.63 -36.68
N GLU A 170 35.67 36.33 -36.11
CA GLU A 170 35.91 37.78 -35.91
C GLU A 170 35.34 38.35 -34.58
N ASP A 171 36.10 38.76 -33.56
CA ASP A 171 37.50 39.24 -33.43
C ASP A 171 38.32 38.53 -32.32
#